data_AF-A0A087TP39-F1
#
_entry.id   AF-A0A087TP39-F1
#
_cell.length_a   1.000
_cell.length_b   1.000
_cell.length_c   1.000
_cell.angle_alpha   90.00
_cell.angle_beta   90.00
_cell.angle_gamma   90.00
#
_symmetry.space_group_name_H-M   'P 1'
#
loop_
_entity.id
_entity.type
_entity.pdbx_description
1 polymer ?
#
loop_
_entity_poly.entity_id
_entity_poly.type
_entity_poly.pdbx_seq_one_letter_code
_entity_poly.pdbx_strand_id
1 'polypeptide(L)'
;MDCARGIENFLATGNFIPRYESSLMQTSGLTVIADKLNFWRYLSHFRSVHRGAFFAQMRTTEVRKLRPESWGFLCPVQTPDGAPC
;
A
#
# COMPACT_ATOMS: atom_id res chain seq x y z
N MET A 1 7.82 20.28 -20.84
CA MET A 1 8.59 19.95 -19.62
C MET A 1 7.67 19.53 -18.46
N ASP A 2 6.48 19.00 -18.76
CA ASP A 2 5.38 18.87 -17.79
C ASP A 2 5.23 17.47 -17.17
N CYS A 3 5.74 16.43 -17.85
CA CYS A 3 5.65 15.05 -17.35
C CYS A 3 6.49 14.84 -16.08
N ALA A 4 7.70 15.44 -16.02
CA ALA A 4 8.59 15.34 -14.86
C ALA A 4 7.95 15.93 -13.60
N ARG A 5 7.35 17.13 -13.72
CA ARG A 5 6.62 17.79 -12.62
C ARG A 5 5.40 16.98 -12.16
N GLY A 6 4.71 16.32 -13.09
CA GLY A 6 3.62 15.40 -12.74
C GLY A 6 4.08 14.19 -11.92
N ILE A 7 5.20 13.59 -12.31
CA ILE A 7 5.80 12.46 -11.58
C ILE A 7 6.32 12.91 -10.21
N GLU A 8 6.97 14.07 -10.14
CA GLU A 8 7.45 14.65 -8.88
C GLU A 8 6.30 14.88 -7.89
N ASN A 9 5.20 15.49 -8.34
CA ASN A 9 4.02 15.69 -7.52
C ASN A 9 3.39 14.37 -7.06
N PHE A 10 3.34 13.37 -7.94
CA PHE A 10 2.85 12.04 -7.59
C PHE A 10 3.73 11.39 -6.52
N LEU A 11 5.06 11.43 -6.68
CA LEU A 11 5.98 10.84 -5.70
C LEU A 11 5.92 11.55 -4.35
N ALA A 12 5.81 12.88 -4.35
CA ALA A 12 5.77 13.72 -3.15
C ALA A 12 4.46 13.59 -2.37
N THR A 13 3.31 13.44 -3.05
CA THR A 13 1.99 13.45 -2.38
C THR A 13 1.31 12.08 -2.30
N GLY A 14 1.73 11.13 -3.15
CA GLY A 14 1.08 9.83 -3.30
C GLY A 14 -0.30 9.89 -3.94
N ASN A 15 -0.69 11.03 -4.51
CA ASN A 15 -1.97 11.24 -5.18
C ASN A 15 -1.83 11.08 -6.69
N PHE A 16 -2.59 10.15 -7.26
CA PHE A 16 -2.66 9.87 -8.68
C PHE A 16 -3.96 10.42 -9.26
N ILE A 17 -3.83 11.34 -10.22
CA ILE A 17 -4.97 11.91 -10.96
C ILE A 17 -4.97 11.29 -12.36
N PRO A 18 -5.76 10.24 -12.59
CA PRO A 18 -5.78 9.58 -13.89
C PRO A 18 -6.49 10.46 -14.92
N ARG A 19 -5.98 10.51 -16.15
CA ARG A 19 -6.66 11.20 -17.28
C ARG A 19 -7.78 10.36 -17.92
N TYR A 20 -7.75 9.05 -17.69
CA TYR A 20 -8.70 8.06 -18.18
C TYR A 20 -9.16 7.19 -17.01
N GLU A 21 -10.05 6.22 -17.24
CA GLU A 21 -10.43 5.28 -16.19
C GLU A 21 -9.21 4.47 -15.73
N SER A 22 -8.95 4.51 -14.42
CA SER A 22 -7.95 3.66 -13.78
C SER A 22 -8.61 2.38 -13.30
N SER A 23 -7.95 1.24 -13.50
CA SER A 23 -8.38 -0.04 -12.92
C SER A 23 -8.17 -0.12 -11.40
N LEU A 24 -7.51 0.89 -10.80
CA LEU A 24 -7.30 0.99 -9.36
C LEU A 24 -8.51 1.62 -8.67
N MET A 25 -8.94 1.01 -7.57
CA MET A 25 -10.04 1.52 -6.72
C MET A 25 -9.60 2.62 -5.74
N GLN A 26 -8.36 3.11 -5.84
CA GLN A 26 -7.84 4.18 -4.98
C GLN A 26 -6.96 5.13 -5.79
N THR A 27 -7.02 6.42 -5.44
CA THR A 27 -6.26 7.50 -6.09
C THR A 27 -5.25 8.17 -5.15
N SER A 28 -5.22 7.81 -3.87
CA SER A 28 -4.33 8.39 -2.86
C SER A 28 -3.60 7.31 -2.07
N GLY A 29 -2.53 7.71 -1.37
CA GLY A 29 -1.74 6.79 -0.53
C GLY A 29 -0.90 5.78 -1.31
N LEU A 30 -0.54 6.10 -2.55
CA LEU A 30 0.24 5.22 -3.43
C LEU A 30 1.75 5.28 -3.18
N THR A 31 2.23 6.33 -2.51
CA THR A 31 3.62 6.45 -2.09
C THR A 31 3.72 6.62 -0.58
N VAL A 32 4.81 6.13 -0.01
CA VAL A 32 5.14 6.22 1.41
C VAL A 32 6.61 6.57 1.57
N ILE A 33 6.94 7.23 2.68
CA ILE A 33 8.33 7.51 3.03
C ILE A 33 8.99 6.20 3.48
N ALA A 34 10.17 5.92 2.93
CA ALA A 34 10.99 4.81 3.39
C ALA A 34 11.75 5.22 4.65
N ASP A 35 11.19 4.89 5.82
CA ASP A 35 11.73 5.29 7.11
C ASP A 35 13.09 4.62 7.39
N LYS A 36 14.12 5.42 7.70
CA LYS A 36 15.44 4.94 8.14
C LYS A 36 15.59 4.96 9.66
N LEU A 37 14.59 4.46 10.38
CA LEU A 37 14.65 4.30 11.84
C LEU A 37 15.65 3.21 12.24
N ASN A 38 15.59 2.07 11.57
CA ASN A 38 16.54 0.98 11.70
C ASN A 38 16.56 0.15 10.40
N PHE A 39 17.52 -0.78 10.29
CA PHE A 39 17.68 -1.60 9.09
C PHE A 39 16.42 -2.43 8.76
N TRP A 40 15.79 -3.03 9.77
CA TRP A 40 14.60 -3.86 9.60
C TRP A 40 13.38 -3.07 9.11
N ARG A 41 13.16 -1.87 9.65
CA ARG A 41 12.09 -0.96 9.24
C ARG A 41 12.28 -0.55 7.79
N TYR A 42 13.49 -0.13 7.43
CA TYR A 42 13.81 0.24 6.04
C TYR A 42 13.55 -0.92 5.08
N LEU A 43 14.02 -2.13 5.39
CA LEU A 43 13.80 -3.32 4.56
C LEU A 43 12.32 -3.73 4.49
N SER A 44 11.55 -3.53 5.57
CA SER A 44 10.14 -3.89 5.62
C SER A 44 9.29 -3.13 4.59
N HIS A 45 9.61 -1.88 4.29
CA HIS A 45 8.90 -1.09 3.26
C HIS A 45 8.97 -1.72 1.86
N PHE A 46 10.08 -2.39 1.54
CA PHE A 46 10.26 -3.04 0.24
C PHE A 46 9.64 -4.44 0.17
N ARG A 47 9.25 -5.02 1.31
CA ARG A 47 8.55 -6.32 1.39
C ARG A 47 7.06 -6.17 1.68
N SER A 48 6.62 -5.01 2.15
CA SER A 48 5.22 -4.77 2.51
C SER A 48 4.33 -4.70 1.28
N VAL A 49 3.17 -5.36 1.36
CA VAL A 49 2.11 -5.30 0.36
C VAL A 49 0.81 -4.93 1.08
N HIS A 50 0.03 -4.03 0.49
CA HIS A 50 -1.24 -3.57 1.05
C HIS A 50 -2.36 -3.75 0.02
N ARG A 51 -3.52 -4.25 0.48
CA ARG A 51 -4.67 -4.58 -0.39
C ARG A 51 -5.33 -3.34 -1.01
N GLY A 52 -5.24 -2.19 -0.35
CA GLY A 52 -5.80 -0.90 -0.80
C GLY A 52 -6.69 -0.25 0.26
N ALA A 53 -6.69 1.08 0.31
CA ALA A 53 -7.43 1.89 1.27
C ALA A 53 -8.95 1.70 1.18
N PHE A 54 -9.47 1.37 -0.01
CA PHE A 54 -10.87 1.03 -0.22
C PHE A 54 -11.34 -0.12 0.69
N PHE A 55 -10.52 -1.18 0.81
CA PHE A 55 -10.84 -2.34 1.64
C PHE A 55 -10.66 -2.07 3.13
N ALA A 56 -9.83 -1.09 3.51
CA ALA A 56 -9.64 -0.71 4.91
C ALA A 56 -10.89 -0.04 5.51
N GLN A 57 -11.72 0.61 4.67
CA GLN A 57 -12.97 1.26 5.09
C GLN A 57 -14.14 0.27 5.24
N MET A 58 -14.01 -0.94 4.70
CA MET A 58 -15.05 -1.96 4.83
C MET A 58 -15.15 -2.46 6.28
N ARG A 59 -16.39 -2.65 6.74
CA ARG A 59 -16.67 -3.22 8.07
C ARG A 59 -16.58 -4.75 8.11
N THR A 60 -16.47 -5.41 6.95
CA THR A 60 -16.36 -6.87 6.86
C THR A 60 -14.93 -7.32 7.15
N THR A 61 -14.77 -8.45 7.83
CA THR A 61 -13.44 -8.99 8.20
C THR A 61 -12.90 -10.02 7.21
N GLU A 62 -13.66 -10.38 6.18
CA GLU A 62 -13.26 -11.43 5.22
C GLU A 62 -11.97 -11.10 4.46
N VAL A 63 -11.69 -9.81 4.25
CA VAL A 63 -10.49 -9.33 3.55
C VAL A 63 -9.23 -9.33 4.42
N ARG A 64 -9.41 -9.40 5.75
CA ARG A 64 -8.36 -9.40 6.79
C ARG A 64 -7.95 -10.82 7.22
N LYS A 65 -8.78 -11.81 6.91
CA LYS A 65 -8.49 -13.22 7.24
C LYS A 65 -7.35 -13.75 6.38
N LEU A 66 -6.36 -14.36 7.03
CA LEU A 66 -5.36 -15.20 6.38
C LEU A 66 -6.06 -16.41 5.73
N ARG A 67 -5.71 -16.70 4.48
CA ARG A 67 -6.28 -17.82 3.73
C ARG A 67 -5.23 -18.87 3.39
N PRO A 68 -5.61 -20.17 3.30
CA PRO A 68 -4.66 -21.24 2.96
C PRO A 68 -3.94 -21.01 1.63
N GLU A 69 -4.58 -20.38 0.64
CA GLU A 69 -3.95 -20.05 -0.63
C GLU A 69 -2.77 -19.05 -0.52
N SER A 70 -2.61 -18.38 0.62
CA SER A 70 -1.49 -17.45 0.85
C SER A 70 -0.19 -18.15 1.27
N TRP A 71 -0.24 -19.46 1.53
CA TRP A 71 0.91 -20.25 1.97
C TRP A 71 2.09 -20.16 0.97
N GLY A 72 3.27 -19.78 1.47
CA GLY A 72 4.48 -19.61 0.66
C GLY A 72 4.59 -18.25 -0.05
N PHE A 73 3.54 -17.41 -0.05
CA PHE A 73 3.55 -16.10 -0.69
C PHE A 73 3.51 -14.94 0.29
N LEU A 74 2.63 -15.02 1.30
CA LEU A 74 2.50 -13.99 2.34
C LEU A 74 2.89 -14.57 3.71
N CYS A 75 3.65 -13.80 4.48
CA CYS A 75 4.05 -14.21 5.81
C CYS A 75 2.85 -14.10 6.77
N PRO A 76 2.45 -15.17 7.48
CA PRO A 76 1.30 -15.13 8.39
C PRO A 76 1.56 -14.35 9.68
N VAL A 77 2.81 -13.98 9.95
CA VAL A 77 3.24 -13.30 11.18
C VAL A 77 3.57 -11.82 10.93
N GLN A 78 4.02 -11.47 9.73
CA GLN A 78 4.52 -10.12 9.43
C GLN A 78 3.40 -9.18 8.97
N THR A 79 2.37 -9.02 9.80
CA THR A 79 1.28 -8.04 9.63
C THR A 79 1.20 -7.20 10.91
N PRO A 80 1.12 -5.86 10.83
CA PRO A 80 0.99 -5.03 12.01
C PRO A 80 -0.38 -5.24 12.70
N ASP A 81 -0.39 -5.15 14.03
CA ASP A 81 -1.62 -5.16 14.80
C ASP A 81 -2.43 -3.86 14.65
N GLY A 82 -3.68 -3.88 15.11
CA GLY A 82 -4.58 -2.73 15.16
C GLY A 82 -5.41 -2.55 13.88
N ALA A 83 -5.74 -1.30 13.54
CA ALA A 83 -6.59 -1.00 12.39
C ALA A 83 -6.11 -1.60 11.05
N PRO A 84 -4.80 -1.68 10.73
CA PRO A 84 -4.31 -2.26 9.48
C PRO A 84 -4.16 -3.80 9.49
N CYS A 85 -4.63 -4.51 10.52
CA CYS A 85 -4.64 -5.98 10.51
C CYS A 85 -5.72 -6.57 9.59
#